data_AF-A0AAW0HSU8-F1
#
_entry.id   AF-A0AAW0HSU8-F1
#
_cell.length_a   1.000
_cell.length_b   1.000
_cell.length_c   1.000
_cell.angle_alpha   90.00
_cell.angle_beta   90.00
_cell.angle_gamma   90.00
#
_symmetry.space_group_name_H-M   'P 1'
#
loop_
_entity.id
_entity.type
_entity.pdbx_description
1 polymer ?
#
loop_
_entity_poly.entity_id
_entity_poly.type
_entity_poly.pdbx_seq_one_letter_code
_entity_poly.pdbx_strand_id
1 'polypeptide(L)'
;ILLDELSSTKHWASMHVSDHSGFHYRQFLLKSLISQTAMDTSALQQNSLKDEPKGEEATASTEEPRIDLTQLLEEEVEFCTDLIDSYPGHETLWCHRRHIFYLQHHLNGRCPHNLTHLSPADCSGGTLNDLHLIPASPQLSQAMEVDGLNDSSKQGYSQETKRLKRTPAPDSLGLEMEHRFIDQVLSTCRNVEQARYANAYRKWL
;
A
#
# COMPACT_ATOMS: atom_id res chain seq x y z
N ILE A 1 -22.01 1.56 -10.20
CA ILE A 1 -21.66 0.58 -11.26
C ILE A 1 -20.58 -0.40 -10.78
N LEU A 2 -19.30 -0.01 -10.62
CA LEU A 2 -18.24 -0.96 -10.25
C LEU A 2 -18.47 -1.68 -8.91
N LEU A 3 -18.95 -0.96 -7.89
CA LEU A 3 -19.27 -1.54 -6.58
C LEU A 3 -20.46 -2.53 -6.67
N ASP A 4 -21.46 -2.20 -7.50
CA ASP A 4 -22.62 -3.05 -7.76
C ASP A 4 -22.22 -4.33 -8.53
N GLU A 5 -21.29 -4.21 -9.50
CA GLU A 5 -20.72 -5.34 -10.22
C GLU A 5 -19.91 -6.25 -9.29
N LEU A 6 -19.09 -5.67 -8.40
CA LEU A 6 -18.32 -6.43 -7.42
C LEU A 6 -19.26 -7.17 -6.44
N SER A 7 -20.34 -6.52 -6.03
CA SER A 7 -21.36 -7.12 -5.17
C SER A 7 -22.12 -8.24 -5.89
N SER A 8 -22.58 -8.00 -7.12
CA SER A 8 -23.39 -8.97 -7.88
C SER A 8 -22.61 -10.23 -8.29
N THR A 9 -21.30 -10.12 -8.53
CA THR A 9 -20.44 -11.26 -8.87
C THR A 9 -20.05 -12.12 -7.66
N LYS A 10 -20.32 -11.69 -6.43
CA LYS A 10 -19.94 -12.40 -5.19
C LYS A 10 -20.59 -13.79 -5.11
N HIS A 11 -21.89 -13.86 -5.42
CA HIS A 11 -22.62 -15.13 -5.42
C HIS A 11 -22.06 -16.11 -6.47
N TRP A 12 -21.80 -15.64 -7.70
CA TRP A 12 -21.22 -16.47 -8.75
C TRP A 12 -19.87 -17.07 -8.32
N ALA A 13 -18.97 -16.23 -7.77
CA ALA A 13 -17.67 -16.68 -7.31
C ALA A 13 -17.76 -17.72 -6.17
N SER A 14 -18.74 -17.56 -5.27
CA SER A 14 -18.98 -18.53 -4.20
C SER A 14 -19.45 -19.90 -4.71
N MET A 15 -20.16 -19.93 -5.84
CA MET A 15 -20.61 -21.18 -6.48
C MET A 15 -19.54 -21.79 -7.39
N HIS A 16 -18.59 -21.00 -7.89
CA HIS A 16 -17.60 -21.39 -8.89
C HIS A 16 -16.17 -21.14 -8.38
N VAL A 17 -15.82 -21.75 -7.26
CA VAL A 17 -14.55 -21.53 -6.55
C VAL A 17 -13.29 -21.84 -7.38
N SER A 18 -13.39 -22.66 -8.43
CA SER A 18 -12.28 -22.95 -9.36
C SER A 18 -12.20 -22.02 -10.57
N ASP A 19 -13.17 -21.13 -10.78
CA ASP A 19 -13.21 -20.27 -11.97
C ASP A 19 -12.21 -19.11 -11.88
N HIS A 20 -11.01 -19.34 -12.41
CA HIS A 20 -9.96 -18.32 -12.50
C HIS A 20 -10.42 -17.05 -13.20
N SER A 21 -11.26 -17.16 -14.24
CA SER A 21 -11.71 -16.00 -15.00
C SER A 21 -12.66 -15.12 -14.19
N GLY A 22 -13.57 -15.74 -13.41
CA GLY A 22 -14.45 -15.05 -12.48
C GLY A 22 -13.67 -14.29 -11.40
N PHE A 23 -12.71 -14.94 -10.75
CA PHE A 23 -11.85 -14.27 -9.75
C PHE A 23 -10.96 -13.19 -10.36
N HIS A 24 -10.48 -13.37 -11.59
CA HIS A 24 -9.70 -12.35 -12.30
C HIS A 24 -10.55 -11.12 -12.65
N TYR A 25 -11.83 -11.30 -13.00
CA TYR A 25 -12.75 -10.18 -13.19
C TYR A 25 -12.99 -9.42 -11.88
N ARG A 26 -13.16 -10.12 -10.74
CA ARG A 26 -13.22 -9.47 -9.42
C ARG A 26 -11.96 -8.64 -9.11
N GLN A 27 -10.77 -9.19 -9.40
CA GLN A 27 -9.51 -8.45 -9.27
C GLN A 27 -9.49 -7.20 -10.17
N PHE A 28 -10.01 -7.30 -11.39
CA PHE A 28 -10.15 -6.14 -12.28
C PHE A 28 -11.07 -5.06 -11.68
N LEU A 29 -12.21 -5.44 -11.10
CA LEU A 29 -13.12 -4.48 -10.45
C LEU A 29 -12.45 -3.76 -9.28
N LEU A 30 -11.75 -4.49 -8.41
CA LEU A 30 -11.02 -3.91 -7.27
C LEU A 30 -9.92 -2.93 -7.71
N LYS A 31 -9.11 -3.32 -8.71
CA LYS A 31 -8.09 -2.43 -9.29
C LYS A 31 -8.70 -1.17 -9.90
N SER A 32 -9.86 -1.30 -10.53
CA SER A 32 -10.56 -0.17 -11.17
C SER A 32 -11.11 0.79 -10.12
N LEU A 33 -11.70 0.27 -9.04
CA LEU A 33 -12.15 1.07 -7.89
C LEU A 33 -10.97 1.84 -7.26
N ILE A 34 -9.87 1.15 -6.97
CA ILE A 34 -8.65 1.76 -6.43
C ILE A 34 -8.14 2.90 -7.32
N SER A 35 -8.15 2.68 -8.65
CA SER A 35 -7.67 3.68 -9.62
C SER A 35 -8.58 4.90 -9.68
N GLN A 36 -9.90 4.70 -9.65
CA GLN A 36 -10.90 5.77 -9.65
C GLN A 36 -10.74 6.67 -8.41
N THR A 37 -10.67 6.08 -7.21
CA THR A 37 -10.52 6.84 -5.96
C THR A 37 -9.22 7.66 -5.91
N ALA A 38 -8.14 7.15 -6.51
CA ALA A 38 -6.87 7.89 -6.62
C ALA A 38 -7.01 9.12 -7.53
N MET A 39 -7.73 8.99 -8.65
CA MET A 39 -7.99 10.11 -9.57
C MET A 39 -8.89 11.17 -8.91
N ASP A 40 -9.97 10.75 -8.24
CA ASP A 40 -10.91 11.66 -7.58
C ASP A 40 -10.21 12.49 -6.48
N THR A 41 -9.30 11.86 -5.73
CA THR A 41 -8.49 12.54 -4.70
C THR A 41 -7.54 13.58 -5.30
N SER A 42 -6.96 13.30 -6.48
CA SER A 42 -6.07 14.25 -7.16
C SER A 42 -6.80 15.46 -7.76
N ALA A 43 -8.03 15.27 -8.25
CA ALA A 43 -8.85 16.34 -8.81
C ALA A 43 -9.35 17.33 -7.73
N LEU A 44 -9.73 16.81 -6.55
CA LEU A 44 -10.12 17.61 -5.39
C LEU A 44 -8.97 18.51 -4.89
N GLN A 45 -7.73 18.01 -4.88
CA GLN A 45 -6.56 18.81 -4.48
C GLN A 45 -6.26 19.96 -5.45
N GLN A 46 -6.50 19.79 -6.75
CA GLN A 46 -6.23 20.85 -7.74
C GLN A 46 -7.27 21.97 -7.71
N ASN A 47 -8.52 21.66 -7.37
CA ASN A 47 -9.60 22.66 -7.31
C ASN A 47 -9.56 23.51 -6.02
N SER A 48 -8.93 23.04 -4.94
CA SER A 48 -8.85 23.78 -3.67
C SER A 48 -7.84 24.95 -3.66
N LEU A 49 -7.02 25.11 -4.70
CA LEU A 49 -6.03 26.20 -4.81
C LEU A 49 -6.55 27.44 -5.56
N LYS A 50 -7.82 27.44 -5.97
CA LYS A 50 -8.51 28.59 -6.56
C LYS A 50 -9.85 28.80 -5.86
N ASP A 51 -9.88 29.57 -4.78
CA ASP A 51 -10.87 30.64 -4.63
C ASP A 51 -10.65 31.47 -3.37
N GLU A 52 -10.50 32.78 -3.58
CA GLU A 52 -10.88 33.82 -2.61
C GLU A 52 -12.40 34.04 -2.69
N PRO A 53 -13.06 34.52 -1.61
CA PRO A 53 -14.49 34.34 -1.42
C PRO A 53 -15.32 35.44 -2.09
N LYS A 54 -16.41 35.06 -2.78
CA LYS A 54 -17.57 35.93 -2.95
C LYS A 54 -18.84 35.16 -3.34
N GLY A 55 -19.86 35.28 -2.50
CA GLY A 55 -21.26 35.14 -2.90
C GLY A 55 -21.95 33.88 -2.39
N GLU A 56 -22.81 34.10 -1.40
CA GLU A 56 -23.78 33.15 -0.83
C GLU A 56 -24.64 32.48 -1.92
N GLU A 57 -24.70 31.15 -1.92
CA GLU A 57 -25.93 30.39 -2.17
C GLU A 57 -25.76 28.95 -1.70
N ALA A 58 -26.57 28.57 -0.72
CA ALA A 58 -26.59 27.27 -0.09
C ALA A 58 -27.02 26.20 -1.10
N THR A 59 -26.04 25.45 -1.62
CA THR A 59 -26.29 24.19 -2.32
C THR A 59 -25.92 23.06 -1.38
N ALA A 60 -26.93 22.27 -1.00
CA ALA A 60 -26.75 21.05 -0.23
C ALA A 60 -25.82 20.12 -1.03
N SER A 61 -24.55 20.07 -0.63
CA SER A 61 -23.58 19.15 -1.17
C SER A 61 -24.00 17.76 -0.70
N THR A 62 -24.60 16.98 -1.60
CA THR A 62 -24.78 15.54 -1.41
C THR A 62 -23.37 14.97 -1.27
N GLU A 63 -22.93 14.73 -0.04
CA GLU A 63 -21.69 14.02 0.25
C GLU A 63 -21.86 12.61 -0.33
N GLU A 64 -21.32 12.38 -1.54
CA GLU A 64 -21.26 11.03 -2.08
C GLU A 64 -20.44 10.17 -1.11
N PRO A 65 -20.92 8.96 -0.74
CA PRO A 65 -20.21 8.09 0.18
C PRO A 65 -18.82 7.80 -0.37
N ARG A 66 -17.79 8.36 0.27
CA ARG A 66 -16.41 8.10 -0.10
C ARG A 66 -16.12 6.64 0.23
N ILE A 67 -15.89 5.84 -0.81
CA ILE A 67 -15.66 4.39 -0.67
C ILE A 67 -14.43 4.16 0.21
N ASP A 68 -14.59 3.43 1.31
CA ASP A 68 -13.47 2.95 2.12
C ASP A 68 -12.84 1.75 1.42
N LEU A 69 -11.76 2.00 0.68
CA LEU A 69 -11.01 0.98 -0.04
C LEU A 69 -10.34 -0.03 0.89
N THR A 70 -9.98 0.37 2.11
CA THR A 70 -9.36 -0.53 3.09
C THR A 70 -10.40 -1.54 3.55
N GLN A 71 -11.57 -1.07 3.97
CA GLN A 71 -12.69 -1.93 4.36
C GLN A 71 -13.10 -2.87 3.21
N LEU A 72 -13.18 -2.36 1.98
CA LEU A 72 -13.54 -3.19 0.82
C LEU A 72 -12.57 -4.35 0.58
N LEU A 73 -11.27 -4.12 0.74
CA LEU A 73 -10.26 -5.18 0.59
C LEU A 73 -10.29 -6.15 1.78
N GLU A 74 -10.55 -5.68 2.99
CA GLU A 74 -10.76 -6.53 4.17
C GLU A 74 -11.95 -7.47 3.95
N GLU A 75 -13.10 -6.96 3.47
CA GLU A 75 -14.27 -7.77 3.13
C GLU A 75 -13.98 -8.82 2.05
N GLU A 76 -13.12 -8.51 1.07
CA GLU A 76 -12.72 -9.47 0.04
C GLU A 76 -11.76 -10.54 0.60
N VAL A 77 -10.86 -10.19 1.53
CA VAL A 77 -10.03 -11.16 2.26
C VAL A 77 -10.90 -12.08 3.10
N GLU A 78 -11.89 -11.56 3.83
CA GLU A 78 -12.84 -12.36 4.61
C GLU A 78 -13.64 -13.31 3.70
N PHE A 79 -14.19 -12.79 2.61
CA PHE A 79 -14.88 -13.62 1.61
C PHE A 79 -13.98 -14.74 1.08
N CYS A 80 -12.71 -14.46 0.78
CA CYS A 80 -11.77 -15.48 0.33
C CYS A 80 -11.42 -16.47 1.45
N THR A 81 -11.33 -16.01 2.70
CA THR A 81 -11.12 -16.84 3.90
C THR A 81 -12.22 -17.88 4.03
N ASP A 82 -13.48 -17.45 4.00
CA ASP A 82 -14.65 -18.32 4.10
C ASP A 82 -14.67 -19.39 3.00
N LEU A 83 -14.29 -19.01 1.78
CA LEU A 83 -14.20 -19.95 0.66
C LEU A 83 -13.06 -20.96 0.81
N ILE A 84 -11.89 -20.53 1.30
CA ILE A 84 -10.74 -21.41 1.53
C ILE A 84 -11.07 -22.44 2.62
N ASP A 85 -11.80 -22.03 3.66
CA ASP A 85 -12.22 -22.90 4.76
C ASP A 85 -13.34 -23.86 4.33
N SER A 86 -14.31 -23.37 3.57
CA SER A 86 -15.47 -24.17 3.09
C SER A 86 -15.10 -25.14 1.97
N TYR A 87 -14.17 -24.75 1.10
CA TYR A 87 -13.78 -25.48 -0.11
C TYR A 87 -12.26 -25.62 -0.18
N PRO A 88 -11.66 -26.54 0.60
CA PRO A 88 -10.22 -26.74 0.62
C PRO A 88 -9.71 -27.40 -0.68
N GLY A 89 -8.50 -27.03 -1.10
CA GLY A 89 -7.83 -27.65 -2.26
C GLY A 89 -8.01 -26.90 -3.59
N HIS A 90 -8.52 -25.67 -3.57
CA HIS A 90 -8.71 -24.87 -4.79
C HIS A 90 -7.61 -23.82 -4.96
N GLU A 91 -6.69 -24.03 -5.91
CA GLU A 91 -5.58 -23.11 -6.21
C GLU A 91 -6.05 -21.68 -6.51
N THR A 92 -7.19 -21.56 -7.20
CA THR A 92 -7.79 -20.29 -7.59
C THR A 92 -7.99 -19.37 -6.40
N LEU A 93 -8.46 -19.90 -5.26
CA LEU A 93 -8.71 -19.12 -4.05
C LEU A 93 -7.41 -18.57 -3.45
N TRP A 94 -6.36 -19.40 -3.36
CA TRP A 94 -5.05 -18.97 -2.86
C TRP A 94 -4.37 -17.96 -3.78
N CYS A 95 -4.49 -18.15 -5.09
CA CYS A 95 -4.03 -17.17 -6.08
C CYS A 95 -4.80 -15.85 -5.98
N HIS A 96 -6.09 -15.91 -5.72
CA HIS A 96 -6.91 -14.71 -5.50
C HIS A 96 -6.51 -13.99 -4.21
N ARG A 97 -6.43 -14.69 -3.06
CA ARG A 97 -5.97 -14.14 -1.78
C ARG A 97 -4.61 -13.44 -1.91
N ARG A 98 -3.66 -14.05 -2.62
CA ARG A 98 -2.36 -13.44 -2.96
C ARG A 98 -2.51 -12.09 -3.65
N HIS A 99 -3.42 -11.99 -4.61
CA HIS A 99 -3.66 -10.73 -5.30
C HIS A 99 -4.27 -9.68 -4.37
N ILE A 100 -5.23 -10.04 -3.52
CA ILE A 100 -5.86 -9.09 -2.59
C ILE A 100 -4.84 -8.55 -1.59
N PHE A 101 -4.03 -9.42 -1.00
CA PHE A 101 -2.93 -9.04 -0.12
C PHE A 101 -1.97 -8.06 -0.81
N TYR A 102 -1.58 -8.37 -2.06
CA TYR A 102 -0.77 -7.45 -2.85
C TYR A 102 -1.43 -6.07 -3.03
N LEU A 103 -2.74 -6.01 -3.31
CA LEU A 103 -3.46 -4.74 -3.43
C LEU A 103 -3.47 -3.95 -2.11
N GLN A 104 -3.71 -4.61 -0.97
CA GLN A 104 -3.68 -3.98 0.36
C GLN A 104 -2.32 -3.32 0.63
N HIS A 105 -1.22 -4.06 0.43
CA HIS A 105 0.13 -3.52 0.64
C HIS A 105 0.50 -2.40 -0.34
N HIS A 106 0.00 -2.46 -1.58
CA HIS A 106 0.22 -1.40 -2.57
C HIS A 106 -0.55 -0.12 -2.23
N LEU A 107 -1.72 -0.21 -1.61
CA LEU A 107 -2.44 0.95 -1.09
C LEU A 107 -1.72 1.57 0.11
N ASN A 108 -1.28 0.74 1.05
CA ASN A 108 -0.58 1.21 2.26
C ASN A 108 0.77 1.88 1.92
N GLY A 109 1.46 1.43 0.87
CA GLY A 109 2.68 2.08 0.38
C GLY A 109 2.45 3.40 -0.40
N ARG A 110 1.23 3.68 -0.86
CA ARG A 110 0.87 4.92 -1.58
C ARG A 110 0.33 6.02 -0.67
N CYS A 111 -0.07 5.68 0.56
CA CYS A 111 -0.52 6.65 1.55
C CYS A 111 0.68 7.02 2.44
N PRO A 112 1.37 8.15 2.21
CA PRO A 112 2.31 8.65 3.21
C PRO A 112 1.51 8.90 4.48
N HIS A 113 1.84 8.15 5.53
CA HIS A 113 1.43 8.27 6.91
C HIS A 113 1.05 9.73 7.28
N ASN A 114 -0.19 10.13 7.04
CA ASN A 114 -0.70 11.47 7.33
C ASN A 114 -2.14 11.35 7.82
N LEU A 115 -2.39 10.38 8.69
CA LEU A 115 -3.57 10.39 9.55
C LEU A 115 -3.24 9.71 10.89
N THR A 116 -2.07 10.00 11.46
CA THR A 116 -1.95 9.94 12.92
C THR A 116 -2.73 11.13 13.46
N HIS A 117 -4.00 10.86 13.72
CA HIS A 117 -4.91 11.66 14.53
C HIS A 117 -4.16 12.21 15.75
N LEU A 118 -3.76 13.49 15.70
CA LEU A 118 -3.32 14.23 16.88
C LEU A 118 -4.54 14.32 17.79
N SER A 119 -4.52 13.53 18.86
CA SER A 119 -5.45 13.67 19.97
C SER A 119 -5.29 15.08 20.58
N PRO A 120 -6.38 15.83 20.82
CA PRO A 120 -6.31 17.10 21.52
C PRO A 120 -6.42 16.88 23.03
N ALA A 121 -5.26 16.78 23.70
CA ALA A 121 -5.06 16.93 25.16
C ALA A 121 -3.55 16.77 25.42
N ASP A 122 -2.80 17.60 26.13
CA ASP A 122 -3.05 18.77 26.96
C ASP A 122 -1.75 19.58 27.02
N CYS A 123 -1.89 20.88 27.28
CA CYS A 123 -0.79 21.80 27.51
C CYS A 123 0.07 21.41 28.73
N SER A 124 1.40 21.56 28.63
CA SER A 124 2.17 22.18 29.71
C SER A 124 3.42 22.87 29.17
N GLY A 125 3.57 24.14 29.54
CA GLY A 125 4.52 25.10 28.95
C GLY A 125 5.98 24.93 29.35
N GLY A 126 6.82 25.64 28.60
CA GLY A 126 8.26 25.80 28.86
C GLY A 126 8.93 26.63 27.76
N THR A 127 8.99 27.94 27.98
CA THR A 127 10.00 28.94 27.55
C THR A 127 11.32 28.32 27.02
N LEU A 128 12.00 28.79 25.97
CA LEU A 128 12.49 30.16 25.73
C LEU A 128 13.16 30.19 24.33
N ASN A 129 13.11 31.38 23.72
CA ASN A 129 13.78 31.85 22.49
C ASN A 129 15.18 31.25 22.21
N ASP A 130 15.55 31.04 20.94
CA ASP A 130 16.42 32.03 20.25
C ASP A 130 16.46 31.81 18.72
N LEU A 131 16.38 32.93 18.00
CA LEU A 131 16.53 33.06 16.55
C LEU A 131 17.97 33.45 16.28
N HIS A 132 18.71 32.72 15.43
CA HIS A 132 19.94 33.27 14.87
C HIS A 132 20.23 32.81 13.42
N LEU A 133 19.83 33.72 12.53
CA LEU A 133 20.45 34.18 11.28
C LEU A 133 21.87 33.68 10.92
N ILE A 134 22.01 33.43 9.61
CA ILE A 134 23.22 33.24 8.79
C ILE A 134 24.19 34.45 8.89
N PRO A 135 25.51 34.24 8.75
CA PRO A 135 26.28 34.91 7.68
C PRO A 135 27.23 33.92 6.96
N ALA A 136 27.24 33.87 5.63
CA ALA A 136 28.18 34.54 4.71
C ALA A 136 29.59 33.88 4.59
N SER A 137 30.04 33.70 3.35
CA SER A 137 31.29 33.06 2.89
C SER A 137 32.57 33.84 3.28
N PRO A 138 33.78 33.31 3.01
CA PRO A 138 34.43 33.63 1.73
C PRO A 138 35.27 32.50 1.08
N GLN A 139 35.51 32.71 -0.21
CA GLN A 139 36.40 31.97 -1.12
C GLN A 139 37.84 31.85 -0.59
N LEU A 140 38.51 30.74 -0.92
CA LEU A 140 39.94 30.77 -1.20
C LEU A 140 40.28 29.83 -2.37
N SER A 141 40.71 30.45 -3.46
CA SER A 141 41.36 29.83 -4.61
C SER A 141 42.77 29.40 -4.23
N GLN A 142 43.18 28.17 -4.59
CA GLN A 142 44.59 27.94 -4.94
C GLN A 142 44.75 26.74 -5.88
N ALA A 143 45.17 27.07 -7.11
CA ALA A 143 45.69 26.15 -8.09
C ALA A 143 47.19 25.94 -7.87
N MET A 144 47.68 24.71 -8.04
CA MET A 144 49.02 24.42 -8.56
C MET A 144 48.98 23.10 -9.31
N GLU A 145 49.35 23.16 -10.59
CA GLU A 145 49.70 22.00 -11.42
C GLU A 145 51.06 21.45 -11.00
N VAL A 146 51.20 20.13 -11.01
CA VAL A 146 52.49 19.44 -11.07
C VAL A 146 52.33 18.25 -12.01
N ASP A 147 52.97 18.34 -13.17
CA ASP A 147 53.19 17.20 -14.08
C ASP A 147 54.16 16.21 -13.44
N GLY A 148 53.75 14.95 -13.36
CA GLY A 148 54.51 13.85 -12.76
C GLY A 148 54.25 12.54 -13.50
N LEU A 149 55.31 12.04 -14.13
CA LEU A 149 55.46 10.82 -14.91
C LEU A 149 54.62 9.59 -14.49
N ASN A 150 54.06 8.97 -15.54
CA ASN A 150 53.54 7.61 -15.70
C ASN A 150 54.23 6.52 -14.86
N ASP A 151 53.46 5.73 -14.10
CA ASP A 151 53.59 4.27 -14.13
C ASP A 151 52.28 3.54 -13.75
N SER A 152 52.22 2.31 -14.24
CA SER A 152 51.05 1.50 -14.48
C SER A 152 50.57 0.72 -13.24
N SER A 153 49.31 0.30 -13.32
CA SER A 153 48.66 -0.82 -12.61
C SER A 153 47.75 -0.48 -11.42
N LYS A 154 46.57 -1.13 -11.48
CA LYS A 154 45.49 -1.23 -10.47
C LYS A 154 44.40 -0.16 -10.56
N GLN A 155 43.56 -0.31 -11.59
CA GLN A 155 42.21 0.23 -11.63
C GLN A 155 41.35 -0.49 -10.58
N GLY A 156 41.38 0.00 -9.35
CA GLY A 156 40.44 -0.37 -8.30
C GLY A 156 39.08 0.27 -8.58
N TYR A 157 38.13 -0.54 -9.01
CA TYR A 157 36.74 -0.15 -9.20
C TYR A 157 36.16 0.34 -7.86
N SER A 158 35.92 1.64 -7.73
CA SER A 158 35.18 2.21 -6.61
C SER A 158 33.73 1.72 -6.72
N GLN A 159 33.38 0.70 -5.93
CA GLN A 159 31.99 0.28 -5.80
C GLN A 159 31.20 1.45 -5.21
N GLU A 160 30.33 2.04 -6.03
CA GLU A 160 29.26 2.89 -5.56
C GLU A 160 28.46 2.11 -4.50
N THR A 161 28.54 2.54 -3.25
CA THR A 161 27.62 2.09 -2.22
C THR A 161 26.23 2.52 -2.63
N LYS A 162 25.47 1.59 -3.23
CA LYS A 162 24.03 1.71 -3.45
C LYS A 162 23.41 2.07 -2.11
N ARG A 163 23.03 3.33 -1.98
CA ARG A 163 22.29 3.88 -0.85
C ARG A 163 21.05 3.01 -0.68
N LEU A 164 21.05 2.16 0.35
CA LEU A 164 19.91 1.32 0.71
C LEU A 164 18.73 2.28 0.92
N LYS A 165 17.81 2.28 -0.05
CA LYS A 165 16.52 2.94 0.10
C LYS A 165 15.92 2.29 1.35
N ARG A 166 15.76 3.07 2.42
CA ARG A 166 15.14 2.60 3.66
C ARG A 166 13.88 1.84 3.28
N THR A 167 13.84 0.56 3.61
CA THR A 167 12.65 -0.27 3.49
C THR A 167 11.53 0.49 4.20
N PRO A 168 10.38 0.76 3.54
CA PRO A 168 9.19 1.21 4.23
C PRO A 168 8.97 0.29 5.44
N ALA A 169 8.57 0.84 6.58
CA ALA A 169 8.31 0.05 7.78
C ALA A 169 7.40 -1.13 7.37
N PRO A 170 7.80 -2.38 7.63
CA PRO A 170 6.97 -3.51 7.27
C PRO A 170 5.63 -3.31 7.94
N ASP A 171 4.56 -3.40 7.15
CA ASP A 171 3.20 -3.40 7.66
C ASP A 171 3.00 -4.70 8.45
N SER A 172 3.45 -4.65 9.71
CA SER A 172 3.68 -5.81 10.54
C SER A 172 2.39 -6.49 10.95
N LEU A 173 1.28 -5.75 10.95
CA LEU A 173 -0.01 -6.27 11.39
C LEU A 173 -0.65 -7.16 10.32
N GLY A 174 -0.68 -6.72 9.05
CA GLY A 174 -1.25 -7.50 7.95
C GLY A 174 -0.50 -8.81 7.71
N LEU A 175 0.83 -8.75 7.71
CA LEU A 175 1.69 -9.93 7.52
C LEU A 175 1.53 -10.95 8.66
N GLU A 176 1.44 -10.48 9.91
CA GLU A 176 1.22 -11.35 11.08
C GLU A 176 -0.16 -12.03 11.02
N MET A 177 -1.20 -11.32 10.60
CA MET A 177 -2.53 -11.91 10.42
C MET A 177 -2.53 -13.03 9.37
N GLU A 178 -1.83 -12.85 8.25
CA GLU A 178 -1.70 -13.89 7.24
C GLU A 178 -0.93 -15.12 7.75
N HIS A 179 0.16 -14.93 8.50
CA HIS A 179 0.87 -16.05 9.10
C HIS A 179 -0.03 -16.86 10.05
N ARG A 180 -0.79 -16.18 10.91
CA ARG A 180 -1.77 -16.83 11.80
C ARG A 180 -2.86 -17.57 11.02
N PHE A 181 -3.38 -16.98 9.95
CA PHE A 181 -4.35 -17.65 9.08
C PHE A 181 -3.76 -18.94 8.49
N ILE A 182 -2.54 -18.90 7.97
CA ILE A 182 -1.90 -20.09 7.41
C ILE A 182 -1.65 -21.15 8.49
N ASP A 183 -1.17 -20.76 9.68
CA ASP A 183 -1.00 -21.69 10.79
C ASP A 183 -2.32 -22.36 11.17
N GLN A 184 -3.41 -21.59 11.21
CA GLN A 184 -4.75 -22.11 11.47
C GLN A 184 -5.17 -23.13 10.41
N VAL A 185 -5.03 -22.80 9.12
CA VAL A 185 -5.36 -23.71 8.01
C VAL A 185 -4.51 -24.98 8.09
N LEU A 186 -3.21 -24.88 8.32
CA LEU A 186 -2.31 -26.04 8.41
C LEU A 186 -2.61 -26.92 9.63
N SER A 187 -3.08 -26.33 10.73
CA SER A 187 -3.42 -27.08 11.96
C SER A 187 -4.68 -27.95 11.82
N THR A 188 -5.66 -27.50 11.02
CA THR A 188 -6.95 -28.20 10.83
C THR A 188 -7.03 -28.97 9.51
N CYS A 189 -6.04 -28.79 8.63
CA CYS A 189 -6.00 -29.34 7.29
C CYS A 189 -5.99 -30.88 7.27
N ARG A 190 -6.95 -31.46 6.55
CA ARG A 190 -6.95 -32.87 6.13
C ARG A 190 -6.68 -33.06 4.63
N ASN A 191 -6.79 -31.99 3.84
CA ASN A 191 -6.65 -32.00 2.39
C ASN A 191 -5.18 -31.72 1.99
N VAL A 192 -4.57 -32.65 1.24
CA VAL A 192 -3.16 -32.56 0.84
C VAL A 192 -2.88 -31.36 -0.08
N GLU A 193 -3.80 -31.05 -0.98
CA GLU A 193 -3.67 -29.91 -1.88
C GLU A 193 -3.77 -28.59 -1.10
N GLN A 194 -4.70 -28.49 -0.15
CA GLN A 194 -4.81 -27.34 0.75
C GLN A 194 -3.51 -27.10 1.51
N ALA A 195 -2.91 -28.15 2.09
CA ALA A 195 -1.61 -28.04 2.75
C ALA A 195 -0.52 -27.51 1.80
N ARG A 196 -0.48 -28.04 0.58
CA ARG A 196 0.48 -27.64 -0.45
C ARG A 196 0.31 -26.16 -0.81
N TYR A 197 -0.92 -25.70 -1.05
CA TYR A 197 -1.19 -24.31 -1.39
C TYR A 197 -0.91 -23.36 -0.23
N ALA A 198 -1.30 -23.71 1.00
CA ALA A 198 -1.00 -22.94 2.21
C ALA A 198 0.51 -22.77 2.42
N ASN A 199 1.30 -23.84 2.23
CA ASN A 199 2.76 -23.77 2.31
C ASN A 199 3.37 -22.95 1.17
N ALA A 200 2.83 -23.04 -0.05
CA ALA A 200 3.28 -22.22 -1.17
C ALA A 200 2.97 -20.74 -0.95
N TYR A 201 1.82 -20.43 -0.33
CA TYR A 201 1.43 -19.09 0.06
C TYR A 201 2.34 -18.53 1.17
N ARG A 202 2.63 -19.32 2.21
CA ARG A 202 3.60 -18.97 3.27
C ARG A 202 4.99 -18.62 2.74
N LYS A 203 5.47 -19.37 1.74
CA LYS A 203 6.78 -19.11 1.11
C LYS A 203 6.80 -17.86 0.25
N TRP A 204 5.63 -17.39 -0.19
CA TRP A 204 5.50 -16.20 -1.03
C TRP A 204 5.42 -14.91 -0.21
N LEU A 205 4.77 -14.96 0.95
CA LEU A 205 4.81 -13.89 1.97
C LEU A 205 6.25 -13.61 2.42
#